data_AF-A0A8J6U1U5-F1
#
_entry.id   AF-A0A8J6U1U5-F1
#
_cell.length_a   1.000
_cell.length_b   1.000
_cell.length_c   1.000
_cell.angle_alpha   90.00
_cell.angle_beta   90.00
_cell.angle_gamma   90.00
#
_symmetry.space_group_name_H-M   'P 1'
#
loop_
_entity.id
_entity.type
_entity.pdbx_description
1 polymer ?
#
loop_
_entity_poly.entity_id
_entity_poly.type
_entity_poly.pdbx_seq_one_letter_code
_entity_poly.pdbx_strand_id
1 'polypeptide(L)'
;MNNRLLFFVLIACTGVLTSCASYIRVFEAKSVPNENAMQSRVITVPSDTITMQFFGDYCFETIKKEFILISDRDVRKILSQTPELAEGKQVLFTYTDLQDYNNVFGFYYNLEDLDTVRKHYAVKPYKEHFNGIIYVYAHADYTVADVFKQVNGGIIRFLIISKQAGESQRQAFLEHEVNELYFVRN
;
A
#
# COMPACT_ATOMS: atom_id res chain seq x y z
N MET A 1 9.82 51.38 3.32
CA MET A 1 9.74 49.94 3.68
C MET A 1 9.72 49.13 2.39
N ASN A 2 10.66 48.20 2.23
CA ASN A 2 10.98 47.55 0.96
C ASN A 2 9.88 46.56 0.51
N ASN A 3 9.09 46.92 -0.51
CA ASN A 3 8.09 46.04 -1.15
C ASN A 3 8.68 44.72 -1.70
N ARG A 4 10.01 44.66 -1.86
CA ARG A 4 10.73 43.44 -2.24
C ARG A 4 10.74 42.38 -1.14
N LEU A 5 10.75 42.78 0.14
CA LEU A 5 10.75 41.85 1.26
C LEU A 5 9.38 41.15 1.40
N LEU A 6 8.29 41.89 1.16
CA LEU A 6 6.93 41.35 1.16
C LEU A 6 6.71 40.32 0.04
N PHE A 7 7.33 40.52 -1.13
CA PHE A 7 7.24 39.59 -2.25
C PHE A 7 7.97 38.27 -1.97
N PHE A 8 9.12 38.32 -1.30
CA PHE A 8 9.83 37.10 -0.87
C PHE A 8 9.09 36.34 0.25
N VAL A 9 8.43 37.06 1.17
CA VAL A 9 7.58 36.42 2.20
C VAL A 9 6.33 35.79 1.58
N LEU A 10 5.70 36.42 0.59
CA LEU A 10 4.53 35.83 -0.10
C LEU A 10 4.88 34.55 -0.86
N ILE A 11 6.04 34.50 -1.54
CA ILE A 11 6.50 33.30 -2.27
C ILE A 11 6.91 32.18 -1.29
N ALA A 12 7.50 32.51 -0.14
CA ALA A 12 7.80 31.55 0.91
C ALA A 12 6.52 30.98 1.56
N CYS A 13 5.46 31.78 1.72
CA CYS A 13 4.18 31.34 2.25
C CYS A 13 3.37 30.46 1.28
N THR A 14 3.55 30.61 -0.04
CA THR A 14 2.92 29.71 -1.02
C THR A 14 3.51 28.30 -1.04
N GLY A 15 4.72 28.09 -0.48
CA GLY A 15 5.37 26.77 -0.41
C GLY A 15 4.91 25.88 0.75
N VAL A 16 4.10 26.39 1.69
CA VAL A 16 3.73 25.66 2.92
C VAL A 16 2.35 24.99 2.82
N LEU A 17 1.61 25.18 1.73
CA LEU A 17 0.26 24.63 1.57
C LEU A 17 0.21 23.18 1.03
N THR A 18 1.34 22.50 0.84
CA THR A 18 1.34 21.10 0.37
C THR A 18 1.22 20.07 1.49
N SER A 19 1.02 20.50 2.74
CA SER A 19 0.81 19.61 3.89
C SER A 19 -0.47 18.78 3.81
N CYS A 20 -1.35 19.00 2.81
CA CYS A 20 -2.61 18.27 2.63
C CYS A 20 -2.65 17.34 1.40
N ALA A 21 -1.54 17.16 0.67
CA ALA A 21 -1.51 16.26 -0.48
C ALA A 21 -1.20 14.82 -0.06
N SER A 22 -1.91 13.83 -0.63
CA SER A 22 -1.45 12.43 -0.63
C SER A 22 -0.05 12.34 -1.24
N TYR A 23 0.77 11.44 -0.72
CA TYR A 23 2.08 11.16 -1.31
C TYR A 23 1.99 10.30 -2.58
N ILE A 24 0.80 9.86 -2.95
CA ILE A 24 0.53 9.07 -4.15
C ILE A 24 -0.27 9.92 -5.13
N ARG A 25 0.19 9.95 -6.38
CA ARG A 25 -0.59 10.45 -7.51
C ARG A 25 -0.59 9.39 -8.61
N VAL A 26 -1.77 9.11 -9.14
CA VAL A 26 -1.95 8.17 -10.25
C VAL A 26 -2.42 8.93 -11.48
N PHE A 27 -1.77 8.69 -12.62
CA PHE A 27 -2.20 9.24 -13.90
C PHE A 27 -3.34 8.36 -14.45
N GLU A 28 -4.40 8.98 -14.97
CA GLU A 28 -5.56 8.31 -15.59
C GLU A 28 -6.51 7.54 -14.66
N ALA A 29 -6.44 7.77 -13.35
CA ALA A 29 -7.36 7.15 -12.40
C ALA A 29 -8.81 7.63 -12.57
N LYS A 30 -9.75 6.70 -12.42
CA LYS A 30 -11.19 7.00 -12.31
C LYS A 30 -11.48 7.61 -10.95
N SER A 31 -12.47 8.50 -10.91
CA SER A 31 -13.00 9.02 -9.64
C SER A 31 -13.60 7.87 -8.83
N VAL A 32 -13.23 7.76 -7.57
CA VAL A 32 -13.83 6.81 -6.63
C VAL A 32 -14.84 7.55 -5.75
N PRO A 33 -16.04 7.00 -5.53
CA PRO A 33 -16.98 7.53 -4.56
C PRO A 33 -16.34 7.54 -3.16
N ASN A 34 -16.42 8.66 -2.45
CA ASN A 34 -16.01 8.70 -1.04
C ASN A 34 -17.07 7.99 -0.18
N GLU A 35 -16.98 6.67 -0.13
CA GLU A 35 -17.87 5.81 0.63
C GLU A 35 -17.11 5.13 1.78
N ASN A 36 -17.48 5.48 3.02
CA ASN A 36 -16.91 4.85 4.22
C ASN A 36 -17.40 3.41 4.46
N ALA A 37 -18.25 2.87 3.58
CA ALA A 37 -18.77 1.51 3.70
C ALA A 37 -17.73 0.49 3.22
N MET A 38 -17.67 -0.67 3.88
CA MET A 38 -16.90 -1.81 3.41
C MET A 38 -17.49 -2.33 2.10
N GLN A 39 -16.66 -2.49 1.08
CA GLN A 39 -17.03 -2.98 -0.24
C GLN A 39 -16.26 -4.25 -0.57
N SER A 40 -16.96 -5.25 -1.11
CA SER A 40 -16.35 -6.43 -1.70
C SER A 40 -15.88 -6.12 -3.12
N ARG A 41 -14.62 -6.43 -3.41
CA ARG A 41 -13.96 -6.26 -4.71
C ARG A 41 -13.46 -7.60 -5.19
N VAL A 42 -13.75 -7.93 -6.44
CA VAL A 42 -13.27 -9.15 -7.08
C VAL A 42 -12.04 -8.80 -7.91
N ILE A 43 -10.94 -9.46 -7.57
CA ILE A 43 -9.64 -9.35 -8.23
C ILE A 43 -9.50 -10.56 -9.14
N THR A 44 -9.46 -10.34 -10.44
CA THR A 44 -9.22 -11.42 -11.42
C THR A 44 -7.72 -11.56 -11.64
N VAL A 45 -7.18 -12.74 -11.33
CA VAL A 45 -5.83 -13.14 -11.70
C VAL A 45 -5.91 -14.23 -12.80
N PRO A 46 -4.84 -14.51 -13.56
CA PRO A 46 -4.91 -15.43 -14.71
C PRO A 46 -5.51 -16.82 -14.42
N SER A 47 -5.38 -17.29 -13.18
CA SER A 47 -5.75 -18.64 -12.74
C SER A 47 -6.87 -18.67 -11.69
N ASP A 48 -7.37 -17.51 -11.24
CA ASP A 48 -8.29 -17.43 -10.10
C ASP A 48 -9.05 -16.11 -10.03
N THR A 49 -10.06 -16.05 -9.17
CA THR A 49 -10.73 -14.81 -8.76
C THR A 49 -10.73 -14.71 -7.25
N ILE A 50 -10.26 -13.60 -6.72
CA ILE A 50 -10.16 -13.40 -5.27
C ILE A 50 -11.09 -12.27 -4.87
N THR A 51 -12.02 -12.59 -3.96
CA THR A 51 -12.87 -11.58 -3.35
C THR A 51 -12.15 -11.00 -2.15
N MET A 52 -12.13 -9.67 -2.06
CA MET A 52 -11.54 -8.95 -0.95
C MET A 52 -12.46 -7.86 -0.45
N GLN A 53 -12.42 -7.63 0.85
CA GLN A 53 -13.12 -6.51 1.48
C GLN A 53 -12.17 -5.34 1.70
N PHE A 54 -12.54 -4.16 1.20
CA PHE A 54 -11.84 -2.90 1.40
C PHE A 54 -12.83 -1.79 1.73
N PHE A 55 -12.38 -0.73 2.37
CA PHE A 55 -13.19 0.49 2.47
C PHE A 55 -13.44 1.07 1.07
N GLY A 56 -14.59 1.72 0.87
CA GLY A 56 -15.06 2.18 -0.44
C GLY A 56 -14.22 3.29 -1.07
N ASP A 57 -13.30 3.88 -0.32
CA ASP A 57 -12.36 4.92 -0.73
C ASP A 57 -11.10 4.39 -1.44
N TYR A 58 -10.92 3.07 -1.51
CA TYR A 58 -9.81 2.46 -2.26
C TYR A 58 -10.08 2.42 -3.77
N CYS A 59 -9.12 2.90 -4.56
CA CYS A 59 -9.13 2.85 -6.03
C CYS A 59 -8.58 1.52 -6.54
N PHE A 60 -9.35 0.74 -7.31
CA PHE A 60 -8.92 -0.56 -7.86
C PHE A 60 -8.66 -0.46 -9.34
N GLU A 61 -7.39 -0.38 -9.73
CA GLU A 61 -7.06 -0.23 -11.15
C GLU A 61 -5.90 -1.11 -11.60
N THR A 62 -6.05 -1.63 -12.82
CA THR A 62 -4.98 -2.34 -13.54
C THR A 62 -4.05 -1.33 -14.19
N ILE A 63 -3.30 -0.61 -13.35
CA ILE A 63 -2.30 0.37 -13.79
C ILE A 63 -0.91 -0.22 -13.53
N LYS A 64 -0.01 -0.04 -14.50
CA LYS A 64 1.39 -0.44 -14.33
C LYS A 64 2.13 0.53 -13.41
N LYS A 65 3.07 0.02 -12.61
CA LYS A 65 3.84 0.78 -11.59
C LYS A 65 4.45 2.08 -12.15
N GLU A 66 4.89 2.11 -13.41
CA GLU A 66 5.48 3.30 -14.03
C GLU A 66 4.54 4.51 -14.17
N PHE A 67 3.23 4.31 -14.06
CA PHE A 67 2.22 5.38 -14.10
C PHE A 67 1.80 5.86 -12.69
N ILE A 68 2.50 5.41 -11.64
CA ILE A 68 2.28 5.82 -10.25
C ILE A 68 3.43 6.74 -9.82
N LEU A 69 3.10 7.98 -9.47
CA LEU A 69 4.06 8.93 -8.90
C LEU A 69 3.98 8.90 -7.38
N ILE A 70 5.10 8.52 -6.75
CA ILE A 70 5.28 8.57 -5.28
C ILE A 70 6.16 9.77 -4.94
N SER A 71 5.59 10.80 -4.31
CA SER A 71 6.29 12.05 -3.98
C SER A 71 7.07 11.97 -2.67
N ASP A 72 6.67 11.10 -1.73
CA ASP A 72 7.38 10.88 -0.47
C ASP A 72 8.67 10.05 -0.67
N ARG A 73 9.77 10.51 -0.08
CA ARG A 73 11.09 9.89 -0.23
C ARG A 73 11.21 8.57 0.52
N ASP A 74 10.66 8.49 1.72
CA ASP A 74 10.76 7.30 2.56
C ASP A 74 9.88 6.19 2.00
N VAL A 75 8.69 6.53 1.49
CA VAL A 75 7.83 5.59 0.76
C VAL A 75 8.53 5.06 -0.50
N ARG A 76 9.17 5.93 -1.31
CA ARG A 76 9.98 5.45 -2.45
C ARG A 76 11.09 4.50 -2.02
N LYS A 77 11.74 4.79 -0.90
CA LYS A 77 12.81 3.95 -0.37
C LYS A 77 12.27 2.59 0.09
N ILE A 78 11.15 2.57 0.80
CA ILE A 78 10.43 1.33 1.16
C ILE A 78 10.19 0.51 -0.11
N LEU A 79 9.49 1.07 -1.11
CA LEU A 79 9.15 0.38 -2.36
C LEU A 79 10.38 -0.15 -3.13
N SER A 80 11.53 0.54 -3.04
CA SER A 80 12.78 0.11 -3.69
C SER A 80 13.53 -0.98 -2.93
N GLN A 81 13.31 -1.11 -1.61
CA GLN A 81 13.94 -2.10 -0.75
C GLN A 81 13.08 -3.35 -0.57
N THR A 82 11.77 -3.20 -0.80
CA THR A 82 10.81 -4.28 -0.86
C THR A 82 11.22 -5.27 -1.97
N PRO A 83 11.46 -6.56 -1.65
CA PRO A 83 11.95 -7.53 -2.63
C PRO A 83 11.01 -7.64 -3.83
N GLU A 84 11.50 -7.45 -5.05
CA GLU A 84 10.75 -7.83 -6.25
C GLU A 84 10.85 -9.36 -6.40
N LEU A 85 9.70 -10.04 -6.43
CA LEU A 85 9.66 -11.46 -6.82
C LEU A 85 9.77 -11.54 -8.37
N ALA A 86 9.92 -12.74 -8.95
CA ALA A 86 10.24 -12.90 -10.38
C ALA A 86 9.39 -12.03 -11.33
N GLU A 87 9.89 -11.76 -12.55
CA GLU A 87 9.21 -10.95 -13.58
C GLU A 87 7.83 -11.52 -13.96
N GLY A 88 6.84 -11.20 -13.14
CA GLY A 88 5.47 -11.65 -13.24
C GLY A 88 4.55 -10.45 -13.15
N LYS A 89 3.57 -10.40 -14.06
CA LYS A 89 2.59 -9.32 -14.27
C LYS A 89 2.13 -8.64 -12.98
N GLN A 90 2.73 -7.49 -12.67
CA GLN A 90 2.33 -6.60 -11.58
C GLN A 90 0.97 -5.97 -11.91
N VAL A 91 -0.10 -6.52 -11.37
CA VAL A 91 -1.44 -5.97 -11.53
C VAL A 91 -2.23 -6.19 -10.24
N LEU A 92 -2.30 -5.16 -9.39
CA LEU A 92 -3.56 -4.48 -9.07
C LEU A 92 -3.32 -3.48 -7.93
N PHE A 93 -3.42 -2.19 -8.23
CA PHE A 93 -3.17 -1.15 -7.23
C PHE A 93 -4.47 -0.76 -6.50
N THR A 94 -4.38 -0.62 -5.17
CA THR A 94 -5.46 -0.23 -4.25
C THR A 94 -5.01 0.93 -3.38
N TYR A 95 -5.31 2.17 -3.76
CA TYR A 95 -4.80 3.33 -3.03
C TYR A 95 -5.90 4.30 -2.65
N THR A 96 -5.56 5.18 -1.71
CA THR A 96 -6.41 6.27 -1.28
C THR A 96 -5.58 7.56 -1.27
N ASP A 97 -6.19 8.66 -1.67
CA ASP A 97 -5.58 9.98 -1.63
C ASP A 97 -5.79 10.68 -0.26
N LEU A 98 -6.35 9.95 0.71
CA LEU A 98 -6.45 10.41 2.09
C LEU A 98 -5.09 10.30 2.80
N GLN A 99 -4.70 11.36 3.50
CA GLN A 99 -3.37 11.48 4.12
C GLN A 99 -3.14 10.54 5.30
N ASP A 100 -4.22 10.19 6.01
CA ASP A 100 -4.17 9.41 7.25
C ASP A 100 -4.29 7.90 7.00
N TYR A 101 -4.44 7.49 5.74
CA TYR A 101 -4.76 6.11 5.40
C TYR A 101 -3.56 5.29 4.93
N ASN A 102 -3.72 3.99 5.13
CA ASN A 102 -2.81 2.97 4.70
C ASN A 102 -2.87 2.83 3.18
N ASN A 103 -1.78 3.14 2.49
CA ASN A 103 -1.72 2.85 1.06
C ASN A 103 -1.38 1.38 0.85
N VAL A 104 -2.14 0.73 -0.01
CA VAL A 104 -2.04 -0.70 -0.26
C VAL A 104 -1.57 -0.93 -1.70
N PHE A 105 -0.32 -1.35 -1.85
CA PHE A 105 0.20 -1.75 -3.15
C PHE A 105 -0.07 -3.24 -3.36
N GLY A 106 -1.06 -3.56 -4.20
CA GLY A 106 -1.36 -4.93 -4.61
C GLY A 106 -0.52 -5.37 -5.81
N PHE A 107 -0.02 -6.61 -5.75
CA PHE A 107 0.74 -7.23 -6.83
C PHE A 107 0.35 -8.70 -6.96
N TYR A 108 0.41 -9.24 -8.17
CA TYR A 108 0.29 -10.68 -8.42
C TYR A 108 1.59 -11.20 -9.01
N TYR A 109 2.06 -12.33 -8.50
CA TYR A 109 3.26 -13.01 -8.97
C TYR A 109 2.90 -14.43 -9.39
N ASN A 110 3.04 -14.70 -10.68
CA ASN A 110 2.69 -15.98 -11.29
C ASN A 110 3.74 -17.04 -10.96
N LEU A 111 3.30 -18.27 -10.68
CA LEU A 111 4.13 -19.44 -10.37
C LEU A 111 5.01 -19.32 -9.12
N GLU A 112 4.88 -18.23 -8.35
CA GLU A 112 5.53 -18.07 -7.06
C GLU A 112 4.77 -18.82 -5.96
N ASP A 113 5.52 -19.30 -4.97
CA ASP A 113 4.99 -19.94 -3.77
C ASP A 113 5.48 -19.27 -2.47
N LEU A 114 4.78 -19.54 -1.38
CA LEU A 114 5.11 -18.96 -0.08
C LEU A 114 6.52 -19.38 0.42
N ASP A 115 7.04 -20.52 -0.04
CA ASP A 115 8.42 -20.95 0.28
C ASP A 115 9.46 -20.04 -0.37
N THR A 116 9.18 -19.54 -1.58
CA THR A 116 10.02 -18.57 -2.26
C THR A 116 9.99 -17.25 -1.53
N VAL A 117 8.81 -16.79 -1.11
CA VAL A 117 8.67 -15.59 -0.26
C VAL A 117 9.52 -15.71 1.01
N ARG A 118 9.47 -16.85 1.72
CA ARG A 118 10.25 -17.05 2.95
C ARG A 118 11.76 -16.85 2.74
N LYS A 119 12.30 -17.20 1.57
CA LYS A 119 13.73 -17.05 1.25
C LYS A 119 14.14 -15.59 1.04
N HIS A 120 13.20 -14.68 0.73
CA HIS A 120 13.48 -13.27 0.53
C HIS A 120 13.58 -12.47 1.83
N TYR A 121 13.11 -13.01 2.95
CA TYR A 121 13.14 -12.32 4.24
C TYR A 121 14.13 -12.98 5.19
N ALA A 122 15.03 -12.18 5.76
CA ALA A 122 15.97 -12.64 6.79
C ALA A 122 15.30 -12.80 8.17
N VAL A 123 14.09 -12.27 8.34
CA VAL A 123 13.34 -12.27 9.59
C VAL A 123 12.22 -13.30 9.56
N LYS A 124 11.77 -13.73 10.74
CA LYS A 124 10.56 -14.55 10.85
C LYS A 124 9.31 -13.73 10.49
N PRO A 125 8.28 -14.37 9.92
CA PRO A 125 7.02 -13.68 9.69
C PRO A 125 6.37 -13.25 10.99
N TYR A 126 5.67 -12.12 10.95
CA TYR A 126 4.83 -11.63 12.04
C TYR A 126 3.67 -12.59 12.30
N LYS A 127 3.04 -13.08 11.22
CA LYS A 127 1.98 -14.06 11.26
C LYS A 127 2.03 -14.96 10.04
N GLU A 128 1.64 -16.21 10.23
CA GLU A 128 1.58 -17.21 9.18
C GLU A 128 0.30 -18.01 9.34
N HIS A 129 -0.40 -18.21 8.24
CA HIS A 129 -1.63 -18.98 8.09
C HIS A 129 -1.48 -19.94 6.91
N PHE A 130 -2.39 -20.91 6.81
CA PHE A 130 -2.30 -22.00 5.82
C PHE A 130 -2.04 -21.53 4.37
N ASN A 131 -2.64 -20.42 3.96
CA ASN A 131 -2.48 -19.85 2.62
C ASN A 131 -1.90 -18.43 2.63
N GLY A 132 -1.19 -18.00 3.68
CA GLY A 132 -0.54 -16.70 3.61
C GLY A 132 0.40 -16.34 4.75
N ILE A 133 1.21 -15.32 4.51
CA ILE A 133 2.30 -14.88 5.37
C ILE A 133 2.27 -13.36 5.49
N ILE A 134 2.57 -12.85 6.68
CA ILE A 134 2.71 -11.42 6.96
C ILE A 134 4.12 -11.15 7.46
N TYR A 135 4.81 -10.21 6.83
CA TYR A 135 6.01 -9.59 7.37
C TYR A 135 5.70 -8.18 7.84
N VAL A 136 6.20 -7.81 9.02
CA VAL A 136 6.04 -6.46 9.56
C VAL A 136 7.43 -5.89 9.85
N TYR A 137 7.70 -4.70 9.35
CA TYR A 137 8.95 -3.99 9.59
C TYR A 137 8.71 -2.48 9.68
N ALA A 138 9.62 -1.79 10.36
CA ALA A 138 9.60 -0.34 10.48
C ALA A 138 10.59 0.29 9.48
N HIS A 139 10.22 1.44 8.91
CA HIS A 139 11.10 2.27 8.09
C HIS A 139 10.82 3.74 8.36
N ALA A 140 11.78 4.45 8.96
CA ALA A 140 11.55 5.83 9.44
C ALA A 140 10.29 5.88 10.32
N ASP A 141 9.33 6.76 10.00
CA ASP A 141 8.07 6.92 10.73
C ASP A 141 6.95 5.97 10.25
N TYR A 142 7.30 5.01 9.40
CA TYR A 142 6.34 4.08 8.80
C TYR A 142 6.43 2.69 9.42
N THR A 143 5.27 2.11 9.68
CA THR A 143 5.10 0.65 9.80
C THR A 143 4.69 0.11 8.44
N VAL A 144 5.39 -0.92 7.99
CA VAL A 144 5.12 -1.61 6.74
C VAL A 144 4.64 -3.02 7.06
N ALA A 145 3.48 -3.38 6.53
CA ALA A 145 2.98 -4.75 6.54
C ALA A 145 3.00 -5.29 5.11
N ASP A 146 3.70 -6.40 4.92
CA ASP A 146 3.90 -7.04 3.63
C ASP A 146 3.22 -8.40 3.67
N VAL A 147 2.02 -8.44 3.09
CA VAL A 147 1.09 -9.57 3.18
C VAL A 147 1.16 -10.36 1.89
N PHE A 148 1.29 -11.68 1.99
CA PHE A 148 1.30 -12.60 0.86
C PHE A 148 0.19 -13.63 1.04
N LYS A 149 -0.67 -13.84 0.03
CA LYS A 149 -1.67 -14.91 -0.01
C LYS A 149 -1.40 -15.82 -1.19
N GLN A 150 -1.26 -17.12 -0.92
CA GLN A 150 -1.19 -18.16 -1.94
C GLN A 150 -2.56 -18.32 -2.60
N VAL A 151 -2.55 -18.30 -3.93
CA VAL A 151 -3.73 -18.48 -4.78
C VAL A 151 -3.41 -19.55 -5.83
N ASN A 152 -4.41 -20.04 -6.56
CA ASN A 152 -4.12 -21.00 -7.61
C ASN A 152 -3.14 -20.39 -8.62
N GLY A 153 -2.04 -21.07 -8.92
CA GLY A 153 -1.04 -20.62 -9.89
C GLY A 153 -0.15 -19.44 -9.47
N GLY A 154 -0.17 -18.96 -8.22
CA GLY A 154 0.77 -17.91 -7.79
C GLY A 154 0.49 -17.31 -6.42
N ILE A 155 1.01 -16.11 -6.18
CA ILE A 155 0.80 -15.34 -4.95
C ILE A 155 0.25 -13.95 -5.26
N ILE A 156 -0.69 -13.47 -4.44
CA ILE A 156 -0.98 -12.04 -4.33
C ILE A 156 -0.24 -11.44 -3.13
N ARG A 157 0.37 -10.28 -3.35
CA ARG A 157 1.02 -9.47 -2.33
C ARG A 157 0.26 -8.17 -2.10
N PHE A 158 0.11 -7.77 -0.85
CA PHE A 158 -0.30 -6.43 -0.44
C PHE A 158 0.79 -5.81 0.42
N LEU A 159 1.42 -4.75 -0.10
CA LEU A 159 2.35 -3.93 0.67
C LEU A 159 1.60 -2.73 1.24
N ILE A 160 1.43 -2.72 2.54
CA ILE A 160 0.62 -1.74 3.28
C ILE A 160 1.58 -0.82 4.02
N ILE A 161 1.59 0.45 3.66
CA ILE A 161 2.51 1.45 4.24
C ILE A 161 1.71 2.43 5.08
N SER A 162 2.03 2.45 6.38
CA SER A 162 1.28 3.18 7.37
C SER A 162 2.16 4.14 8.16
N LYS A 163 1.84 5.43 8.16
CA LYS A 163 2.51 6.41 9.03
C LYS A 163 1.81 6.41 10.37
N GLN A 164 2.53 6.02 11.43
CA GLN A 164 1.92 5.80 12.74
C GLN A 164 2.47 6.81 13.76
N ALA A 165 1.60 7.45 14.53
CA ALA A 165 2.02 8.43 15.54
C ALA A 165 2.41 7.79 16.89
N GLY A 166 2.16 6.48 17.09
CA GLY A 166 2.52 5.77 18.30
C GLY A 166 2.15 4.29 18.30
N GLU A 167 2.60 3.56 19.34
CA GLU A 167 2.49 2.10 19.43
C GLU A 167 1.03 1.61 19.47
N SER A 168 0.12 2.33 20.14
CA SER A 168 -1.30 1.95 20.18
C SER A 168 -1.95 1.99 18.80
N GLN A 169 -1.62 2.99 17.98
CA GLN A 169 -2.13 3.09 16.61
C GLN A 169 -1.50 2.02 15.72
N ARG A 170 -0.20 1.74 15.89
CA ARG A 170 0.50 0.64 15.22
C ARG A 170 -0.14 -0.72 15.53
N GLN A 171 -0.48 -1.00 16.80
CA GLN A 171 -1.13 -2.26 17.17
C GLN A 171 -2.55 -2.37 16.56
N ALA A 172 -3.33 -1.29 16.61
CA ALA A 172 -4.65 -1.27 15.97
C ALA A 172 -4.57 -1.53 14.46
N PHE A 173 -3.59 -0.94 13.79
CA PHE A 173 -3.29 -1.20 12.38
C PHE A 173 -2.98 -2.68 12.12
N LEU A 174 -2.08 -3.28 12.90
CA LEU A 174 -1.68 -4.68 12.68
C LEU A 174 -2.81 -5.67 12.93
N GLU A 175 -3.62 -5.47 13.98
CA GLU A 175 -4.69 -6.41 14.33
C GLU A 175 -5.96 -6.20 13.50
N HIS A 176 -6.46 -4.97 13.40
CA HIS A 176 -7.77 -4.70 12.80
C HIS A 176 -7.72 -4.44 11.30
N GLU A 177 -6.60 -3.94 10.78
CA GLU A 177 -6.49 -3.68 9.35
C GLU A 177 -5.71 -4.78 8.64
N VAL A 178 -4.54 -5.15 9.13
CA VAL A 178 -3.70 -6.13 8.44
C VAL A 178 -4.21 -7.55 8.69
N ASN A 179 -4.40 -7.96 9.93
CA ASN A 179 -4.79 -9.33 10.25
C ASN A 179 -6.28 -9.59 9.94
N GLU A 180 -7.20 -8.75 10.42
CA GLU A 180 -8.63 -8.96 10.19
C GLU A 180 -9.02 -8.89 8.71
N LEU A 181 -8.61 -7.84 7.98
CA LEU A 181 -9.01 -7.70 6.57
C LEU A 181 -8.37 -8.78 5.71
N TYR A 182 -7.07 -9.03 5.85
CA TYR A 182 -6.37 -9.88 4.87
C TYR A 182 -6.40 -11.37 5.21
N PHE A 183 -6.71 -11.77 6.46
CA PHE A 183 -6.73 -13.19 6.84
C PHE A 183 -8.04 -13.70 7.45
N VAL A 184 -8.82 -12.85 8.14
CA VAL A 184 -10.02 -13.33 8.85
C VAL A 184 -11.28 -13.15 8.01
N ARG A 185 -11.44 -11.99 7.36
CA ARG A 185 -12.65 -11.65 6.59
C ARG A 185 -12.62 -12.08 5.12
N ASN A 186 -11.47 -12.58 4.64
CA ASN A 186 -11.19 -12.95 3.23
C ASN A 186 -10.86 -14.42 3.04
#